data_AF-A0A336MK50-F1
#
_entry.id   AF-A0A336MK50-F1
#
_cell.length_a   1.000
_cell.length_b   1.000
_cell.length_c   1.000
_cell.angle_alpha   90.00
_cell.angle_beta   90.00
_cell.angle_gamma   90.00
#
_symmetry.space_group_name_H-M   'P 1'
#
loop_
_entity.id
_entity.type
_entity.pdbx_description
1 polymer ?
#
loop_
_entity_poly.entity_id
_entity_poly.type
_entity_poly.pdbx_seq_one_letter_code
_entity_poly.pdbx_strand_id
1 'polypeptide(L)'
;MPDITNEHLMQLIYRVIKKVDSIEEKLNQVIDYVETQKKNQSANSQLEEQEEFKYYPIGNMEELDYISSKIENDEIYKKKLRNFIKAIPYFTLEDIFTEEFLCDIKTLDDVIPYEEIYVYLKRLEGMSEDFIKTHVLSELSRIKGRVRHRSTLKKKRKIERCYRSKSPNETQQPDSDFVEYIEMQDDPESEQTEESKLDIVKTFVPVTYAEDTKESLNSTEPETDFLDDDEDYFTPINDQRDLMKVCEKIRLKPSYLKSVRKQLFHATAGGNIKLDDLFTLNFIADYNMTGVQGKKSLRKLLPYSTIYLFVKKKLGIPVHDIEVQATNELKQMKHRQFQRKYDSKKRLKHLYNKEKQEPEDKDKVDESN
;
A
#
# COMPACT_ATOMS: atom_id res chain seq x y z
N MET A 1 -46.19 -39.58 -53.79
CA MET A 1 -46.07 -38.81 -52.53
C MET A 1 -47.45 -38.82 -51.89
N PRO A 2 -47.61 -39.05 -50.58
CA PRO A 2 -48.94 -39.01 -49.98
C PRO A 2 -49.42 -37.56 -49.97
N ASP A 3 -50.59 -37.31 -50.56
CA ASP A 3 -51.19 -35.99 -50.62
C ASP A 3 -51.62 -35.53 -49.22
N ILE A 4 -51.01 -34.45 -48.75
CA ILE A 4 -51.38 -33.81 -47.48
C ILE A 4 -52.75 -33.17 -47.68
N THR A 5 -53.79 -33.83 -47.18
CA THR A 5 -55.15 -33.29 -47.22
C THR A 5 -55.32 -32.11 -46.25
N ASN A 6 -56.27 -31.23 -46.53
CA ASN A 6 -56.63 -30.11 -45.64
C ASN A 6 -56.95 -30.57 -44.21
N GLU A 7 -57.43 -31.79 -44.04
CA GLU A 7 -57.71 -32.40 -42.74
C GLU A 7 -56.43 -32.67 -41.94
N HIS A 8 -55.36 -33.13 -42.59
CA HIS A 8 -54.04 -33.26 -41.96
C HIS A 8 -53.47 -31.90 -41.54
N LEU A 9 -53.70 -30.86 -42.35
CA LEU A 9 -53.28 -29.49 -42.03
C LEU A 9 -54.02 -28.96 -40.80
N MET A 10 -55.34 -29.15 -40.74
CA MET A 10 -56.17 -28.74 -39.61
C MET A 10 -55.80 -29.48 -38.32
N GLN A 11 -55.52 -30.78 -38.39
CA GLN A 11 -55.03 -31.55 -37.23
C GLN A 11 -53.68 -31.04 -36.74
N LEU A 12 -52.79 -30.63 -37.64
CA LEU A 12 -51.49 -30.05 -37.28
C LEU A 12 -51.69 -28.70 -36.59
N ILE A 13 -52.51 -27.81 -37.15
CA ILE A 13 -52.83 -26.49 -36.57
C ILE A 13 -53.41 -26.67 -35.17
N TYR A 14 -54.35 -27.59 -34.98
CA TYR A 14 -54.97 -27.85 -33.69
C TYR A 14 -53.95 -28.38 -32.65
N ARG A 15 -53.02 -29.25 -33.08
CA ARG A 15 -51.93 -29.72 -32.21
C ARG A 15 -50.95 -28.61 -31.84
N VAL A 16 -50.70 -27.67 -32.73
CA VAL A 16 -49.83 -26.51 -32.47
C VAL A 16 -50.49 -25.58 -31.45
N ILE A 17 -51.75 -25.21 -31.66
CA ILE A 17 -52.51 -24.36 -30.72
C ILE A 17 -52.51 -24.98 -29.32
N LYS A 18 -52.87 -26.27 -29.21
CA LYS A 18 -52.88 -26.96 -27.92
C LYS A 18 -51.52 -26.99 -27.21
N LYS A 19 -50.42 -27.03 -27.97
CA LYS A 19 -49.06 -26.94 -27.39
C LYS A 19 -48.72 -25.53 -26.91
N VAL A 20 -49.17 -24.50 -27.63
CA VAL A 20 -49.00 -23.10 -27.21
C VAL A 20 -49.76 -22.85 -25.92
N ASP A 21 -51.02 -23.28 -25.83
CA ASP A 21 -51.83 -23.15 -24.61
C ASP A 21 -51.16 -23.82 -23.40
N SER A 22 -50.58 -25.02 -23.59
CA SER A 22 -49.85 -25.73 -22.55
C SER A 22 -48.55 -25.04 -22.13
N ILE A 23 -47.89 -24.34 -23.05
CA ILE A 23 -46.69 -23.54 -22.75
C ILE A 23 -47.07 -22.30 -21.96
N GLU A 24 -48.15 -21.61 -22.34
CA GLU A 24 -48.67 -20.44 -21.61
C GLU A 24 -49.10 -20.81 -20.19
N GLU A 25 -49.78 -21.93 -20.00
CA GLU A 25 -50.19 -22.42 -18.69
C GLU A 25 -48.97 -22.69 -17.78
N LYS A 26 -47.92 -23.32 -18.32
CA LYS A 26 -46.67 -23.54 -17.58
C LYS A 26 -45.92 -22.25 -17.30
N LEU A 27 -45.93 -21.31 -18.23
CA LEU A 27 -45.29 -20.01 -18.04
C LEU A 27 -45.98 -19.23 -16.92
N ASN A 28 -47.31 -19.23 -16.88
CA ASN A 28 -48.09 -18.61 -15.81
C ASN A 28 -47.81 -19.27 -14.46
N GLN A 29 -47.70 -20.60 -14.38
CA GLN A 29 -47.28 -21.30 -13.16
C GLN A 29 -45.87 -20.90 -12.70
N VAL A 30 -44.94 -20.70 -13.63
CA VAL A 30 -43.58 -20.22 -13.31
C VAL A 30 -43.60 -18.77 -12.83
N ILE A 31 -44.41 -17.91 -13.45
CA ILE A 31 -44.59 -16.51 -13.01
C ILE A 31 -45.17 -16.47 -11.60
N ASP A 32 -46.23 -17.21 -11.32
CA ASP A 32 -46.85 -17.32 -9.99
C ASP A 32 -45.86 -17.88 -8.95
N TYR A 33 -45.05 -18.87 -9.33
CA TYR A 33 -43.98 -19.38 -8.46
C TYR A 33 -42.90 -18.32 -8.18
N VAL A 34 -42.49 -17.54 -9.18
CA VAL A 34 -41.52 -16.44 -8.99
C VAL A 34 -42.10 -15.32 -8.14
N GLU A 35 -43.37 -14.98 -8.31
CA GLU A 35 -44.04 -13.95 -7.51
C GLU A 35 -44.26 -14.38 -6.05
N THR A 36 -44.61 -15.65 -5.82
CA THR A 36 -44.70 -16.21 -4.47
C THR A 36 -43.33 -16.28 -3.78
N GLN A 37 -42.27 -16.64 -4.51
CA GLN A 37 -40.89 -16.56 -4.00
C GLN A 37 -40.46 -15.13 -3.68
N LYS A 38 -40.81 -14.15 -4.54
CA LYS A 38 -40.55 -12.72 -4.26
C LYS A 38 -41.31 -12.23 -3.02
N LYS A 39 -42.58 -12.62 -2.85
CA LYS A 39 -43.35 -12.30 -1.64
C LYS A 39 -42.77 -12.96 -0.39
N ASN A 40 -42.27 -14.19 -0.47
CA ASN A 40 -41.63 -14.86 0.66
C ASN A 40 -40.24 -14.24 1.00
N GLN A 41 -39.51 -13.74 0.00
CA GLN A 41 -38.30 -12.93 0.22
C GLN A 41 -38.61 -11.55 0.80
N SER A 42 -39.73 -10.92 0.37
CA SER A 42 -40.17 -9.62 0.88
C SER A 42 -40.76 -9.71 2.29
N ALA A 43 -41.52 -10.76 2.61
CA ALA A 43 -42.11 -10.97 3.93
C ALA A 43 -41.05 -11.31 4.99
N ASN A 44 -39.99 -12.04 4.64
CA ASN A 44 -38.82 -12.23 5.50
C ASN A 44 -37.92 -10.97 5.60
N SER A 45 -38.18 -9.93 4.81
CA SER A 45 -37.44 -8.66 4.85
C SER A 45 -38.19 -7.51 5.53
N GLN A 46 -39.46 -7.72 5.94
CA GLN A 46 -40.34 -6.64 6.41
C GLN A 46 -40.86 -6.80 7.85
N LEU A 47 -40.39 -7.80 8.62
CA LEU A 47 -40.85 -8.00 10.01
C LEU A 47 -39.75 -8.04 11.08
N GLU A 48 -38.49 -7.82 10.72
CA GLU A 48 -37.49 -7.38 11.68
C GLU A 48 -37.09 -5.97 11.28
N GLU A 49 -37.47 -4.97 12.08
CA GLU A 49 -36.67 -3.76 12.22
C GLU A 49 -35.23 -4.23 12.29
N GLN A 50 -34.44 -4.00 11.22
CA GLN A 50 -33.08 -4.51 11.14
C GLN A 50 -32.30 -3.87 12.26
N GLU A 51 -32.21 -4.54 13.42
CA GLU A 51 -31.11 -4.34 14.33
C GLU A 51 -29.86 -4.47 13.47
N GLU A 52 -29.20 -3.34 13.27
CA GLU A 52 -27.94 -3.25 12.55
C GLU A 52 -27.03 -4.33 13.10
N PHE A 53 -26.62 -5.28 12.26
CA PHE A 53 -25.79 -6.40 12.69
C PHE A 53 -24.48 -5.83 13.23
N LYS A 54 -24.31 -5.90 14.55
CA LYS A 54 -23.12 -5.41 15.25
C LYS A 54 -22.20 -6.57 15.57
N TYR A 55 -20.96 -6.44 15.14
CA TYR A 55 -19.89 -7.36 15.47
C TYR A 55 -18.72 -6.56 16.04
N TYR A 56 -18.09 -7.09 17.09
CA TYR A 56 -16.90 -6.53 17.72
C TYR A 56 -15.77 -7.54 17.62
N PRO A 57 -14.52 -7.11 17.38
CA PRO A 57 -13.37 -8.01 17.32
C PRO A 57 -13.19 -8.78 18.64
N ILE A 58 -12.82 -10.05 18.53
CA ILE A 58 -12.68 -10.99 19.64
C ILE A 58 -11.47 -10.62 20.51
N GLY A 59 -11.71 -10.37 21.80
CA GLY A 59 -10.72 -9.91 22.77
C GLY A 59 -10.23 -10.95 23.77
N ASN A 60 -10.98 -12.04 23.97
CA ASN A 60 -10.66 -13.05 24.97
C ASN A 60 -11.16 -14.45 24.54
N MET A 61 -10.78 -15.48 25.29
CA MET A 61 -11.16 -16.87 24.97
C MET A 61 -12.65 -17.13 25.14
N GLU A 62 -13.34 -16.47 26.07
CA GLU A 62 -14.79 -16.63 26.27
C GLU A 62 -15.58 -16.11 25.06
N GLU A 63 -15.20 -14.95 24.53
CA GLU A 63 -15.72 -14.40 23.29
C GLU A 63 -15.38 -15.28 22.09
N LEU A 64 -14.17 -15.84 22.06
CA LEU A 64 -13.79 -16.77 21.00
C LEU A 64 -14.71 -18.00 20.99
N ASP A 65 -14.91 -18.65 22.14
CA ASP A 65 -15.75 -19.84 22.26
C ASP A 65 -17.21 -19.54 21.90
N TYR A 66 -17.72 -18.40 22.35
CA TYR A 66 -19.08 -17.94 22.03
C TYR A 66 -19.27 -17.71 20.52
N ILE A 67 -18.37 -16.94 19.89
CA ILE A 67 -18.46 -16.63 18.47
C ILE A 67 -18.22 -17.88 17.62
N SER A 68 -17.29 -18.75 18.03
CA SER A 68 -17.04 -20.03 17.37
C SER A 68 -18.29 -20.90 17.39
N SER A 69 -18.91 -21.08 18.56
CA SER A 69 -20.16 -21.83 18.71
C SER A 69 -21.29 -21.23 17.87
N LYS A 70 -21.37 -19.90 17.76
CA LYS A 70 -22.36 -19.24 16.90
C LYS A 70 -22.09 -19.47 15.41
N ILE A 71 -20.83 -19.40 14.99
CA ILE A 71 -20.46 -19.64 13.59
C ILE A 71 -20.78 -21.08 13.18
N GLU A 72 -20.57 -22.05 14.07
CA GLU A 72 -20.83 -23.46 13.79
C GLU A 72 -22.32 -23.81 13.78
N ASN A 73 -23.10 -23.22 14.70
CA ASN A 73 -24.50 -23.61 14.89
C ASN A 73 -25.51 -22.71 14.15
N ASP A 74 -25.14 -21.49 13.76
CA ASP A 74 -26.03 -20.52 13.11
C ASP A 74 -25.46 -20.03 11.77
N GLU A 75 -25.92 -20.67 10.68
CA GLU A 75 -25.56 -20.30 9.31
C GLU A 75 -26.02 -18.90 8.90
N ILE A 76 -27.12 -18.39 9.50
CA ILE A 76 -27.59 -17.03 9.23
C ILE A 76 -26.61 -16.04 9.84
N TYR A 77 -26.20 -16.25 11.10
CA TYR A 77 -25.19 -15.45 11.76
C TYR A 77 -23.86 -15.49 11.00
N LYS A 78 -23.39 -16.68 10.61
CA LYS A 78 -22.17 -16.86 9.81
C LYS A 78 -22.21 -16.06 8.51
N LYS A 79 -23.33 -16.10 7.78
CA LYS A 79 -23.51 -15.33 6.55
C LYS A 79 -23.56 -13.82 6.80
N LYS A 80 -24.26 -13.38 7.85
CA LYS A 80 -24.30 -11.96 8.26
C LYS A 80 -22.89 -11.47 8.64
N LEU A 81 -22.13 -12.24 9.40
CA LEU A 81 -20.75 -11.94 9.78
C LEU A 81 -19.82 -11.87 8.58
N ARG A 82 -19.88 -12.85 7.66
CA ARG A 82 -19.10 -12.83 6.42
C ARG A 82 -19.41 -11.59 5.59
N ASN A 83 -20.69 -11.21 5.47
CA ASN A 83 -21.08 -10.00 4.74
C ASN A 83 -20.61 -8.72 5.44
N PHE A 84 -20.70 -8.67 6.77
CA PHE A 84 -20.21 -7.55 7.58
C PHE A 84 -18.71 -7.34 7.38
N ILE A 85 -17.91 -8.40 7.54
CA ILE A 85 -16.45 -8.32 7.35
C ILE A 85 -16.09 -8.04 5.89
N LYS A 86 -16.79 -8.65 4.93
CA LYS A 86 -16.58 -8.40 3.49
C LYS A 86 -16.91 -6.95 3.10
N ALA A 87 -17.82 -6.29 3.81
CA ALA A 87 -18.14 -4.88 3.57
C ALA A 87 -17.00 -3.95 4.02
N ILE A 88 -16.12 -4.38 4.92
CA ILE A 88 -14.94 -3.64 5.35
C ILE A 88 -13.91 -3.66 4.22
N PRO A 89 -13.56 -2.50 3.62
CA PRO A 89 -12.56 -2.45 2.57
C PRO A 89 -11.19 -2.88 3.13
N TYR A 90 -10.58 -3.89 2.52
CA TYR A 90 -9.26 -4.42 2.92
C TYR A 90 -9.21 -4.93 4.35
N PHE A 91 -10.21 -5.70 4.76
CA PHE A 91 -10.24 -6.29 6.10
C PHE A 91 -8.94 -7.07 6.43
N THR A 92 -8.56 -6.97 7.70
CA THR A 92 -7.35 -7.49 8.33
C THR A 92 -7.71 -8.43 9.49
N LEU A 93 -6.70 -9.02 10.14
CA LEU A 93 -6.94 -9.83 11.34
C LEU A 93 -7.49 -8.99 12.51
N GLU A 94 -7.19 -7.69 12.55
CA GLU A 94 -7.64 -6.77 13.60
C GLU A 94 -9.15 -6.48 13.53
N ASP A 95 -9.79 -6.79 12.39
CA ASP A 95 -11.24 -6.67 12.20
C ASP A 95 -12.02 -7.88 12.76
N ILE A 96 -11.32 -8.99 13.04
CA ILE A 96 -11.89 -10.22 13.60
C ILE A 96 -11.44 -10.43 15.04
N PHE A 97 -10.21 -10.04 15.37
CA PHE A 97 -9.62 -10.21 16.68
C PHE A 97 -9.02 -8.90 17.17
N THR A 98 -9.05 -8.64 18.47
CA THR A 98 -8.34 -7.49 19.02
C THR A 98 -6.82 -7.70 18.93
N GLU A 99 -6.10 -6.59 18.84
CA GLU A 99 -4.63 -6.59 18.83
C GLU A 99 -3.99 -7.18 20.10
N GLU A 100 -4.68 -7.07 21.25
CA GLU A 100 -4.25 -7.67 22.52
C GLU A 100 -4.38 -9.19 22.47
N PHE A 101 -5.53 -9.70 22.03
CA PHE A 101 -5.77 -11.13 21.85
C PHE A 101 -4.78 -11.78 20.87
N LEU A 102 -4.53 -11.13 19.73
CA LEU A 102 -3.57 -11.61 18.72
C LEU A 102 -2.11 -11.65 19.23
N CYS A 103 -1.79 -10.89 20.27
CA CYS A 103 -0.47 -10.95 20.89
C CYS A 103 -0.30 -12.18 21.77
N ASP A 104 -1.36 -12.58 22.48
CA ASP A 104 -1.34 -13.66 23.45
C ASP A 104 -1.50 -15.03 22.79
N ILE A 105 -2.15 -15.09 21.62
CA ILE A 105 -2.35 -16.34 20.89
C ILE A 105 -1.06 -16.86 20.23
N LYS A 106 -0.86 -18.18 20.31
CA LYS A 106 0.31 -18.89 19.74
C LYS A 106 0.12 -19.22 18.26
N THR A 107 -1.03 -19.79 17.91
CA THR A 107 -1.38 -20.25 16.55
C THR A 107 -2.84 -19.90 16.26
N LEU A 108 -3.12 -19.55 15.00
CA LEU A 108 -4.48 -19.26 14.52
C LEU A 108 -5.09 -20.42 13.73
N ASP A 109 -4.30 -21.42 13.36
CA ASP A 109 -4.72 -22.47 12.42
C ASP A 109 -5.93 -23.29 12.91
N ASP A 110 -6.13 -23.40 14.22
CA ASP A 110 -7.26 -24.13 14.83
C ASP A 110 -8.41 -23.22 15.27
N VAL A 111 -8.38 -21.94 14.91
CA VAL A 111 -9.35 -20.95 15.37
C VAL A 111 -10.49 -20.82 14.36
N ILE A 112 -11.71 -21.18 14.77
CA ILE A 112 -12.88 -21.24 13.88
C ILE A 112 -13.14 -19.90 13.17
N PRO A 113 -13.20 -18.73 13.84
CA PRO A 113 -13.33 -17.45 13.15
C PRO A 113 -12.20 -17.15 12.15
N TYR A 114 -11.00 -17.69 12.37
CA TYR A 114 -9.91 -17.55 11.42
C TYR A 114 -10.18 -18.40 10.16
N GLU A 115 -10.42 -19.69 10.27
CA GLU A 115 -10.63 -20.53 9.09
C GLU A 115 -11.96 -20.21 8.37
N GLU A 116 -13.06 -20.13 9.11
CA GLU A 116 -14.41 -20.02 8.54
C GLU A 116 -14.77 -18.61 8.08
N ILE A 117 -14.10 -17.57 8.57
CA ILE A 117 -14.34 -16.18 8.18
C ILE A 117 -13.12 -15.62 7.45
N TYR A 118 -11.96 -15.53 8.09
CA TYR A 118 -10.78 -14.89 7.50
C TYR A 118 -10.28 -15.62 6.26
N VAL A 119 -9.91 -16.91 6.40
CA VAL A 119 -9.36 -17.71 5.31
C VAL A 119 -10.39 -17.87 4.19
N TYR A 120 -11.65 -18.16 4.53
CA TYR A 120 -12.75 -18.22 3.56
C TYR A 120 -12.86 -16.94 2.71
N LEU A 121 -12.86 -15.76 3.35
CA LEU A 121 -12.97 -14.50 2.63
C LEU A 121 -11.71 -14.19 1.81
N LYS A 122 -10.51 -14.52 2.30
CA LYS A 122 -9.25 -14.36 1.54
C LYS A 122 -9.15 -15.30 0.34
N ARG A 123 -9.69 -16.52 0.44
CA ARG A 123 -9.84 -17.44 -0.70
C ARG A 123 -10.75 -16.84 -1.78
N LEU A 124 -11.86 -16.20 -1.38
CA LEU A 124 -12.73 -15.48 -2.32
C LEU A 124 -12.08 -14.25 -2.97
N GLU A 125 -11.08 -13.64 -2.31
CA GLU A 125 -10.23 -12.60 -2.90
C GLU A 125 -9.16 -13.15 -3.88
N GLY A 126 -9.06 -14.48 -4.02
CA GLY A 126 -8.12 -15.15 -4.91
C GLY A 126 -6.73 -15.39 -4.33
N MET A 127 -6.57 -15.32 -2.99
CA MET A 127 -5.30 -15.67 -2.34
C MET A 127 -5.19 -17.20 -2.18
N SER A 128 -4.01 -17.75 -2.48
CA SER A 128 -3.69 -19.15 -2.18
C SER A 128 -3.47 -19.34 -0.68
N GLU A 129 -3.68 -20.56 -0.18
CA GLU A 129 -3.57 -20.86 1.24
C GLU A 129 -2.18 -20.59 1.82
N ASP A 130 -1.12 -20.95 1.07
CA ASP A 130 0.27 -20.68 1.47
C ASP A 130 0.54 -19.18 1.59
N PHE A 131 -0.06 -18.39 0.69
CA PHE A 131 0.06 -16.94 0.72
C PHE A 131 -0.73 -16.33 1.87
N ILE A 132 -1.90 -16.88 2.20
CA ILE A 132 -2.69 -16.48 3.37
C ILE A 132 -1.88 -16.73 4.66
N LYS A 133 -1.29 -17.92 4.82
CA LYS A 133 -0.46 -18.25 5.99
C LYS A 133 0.74 -17.30 6.12
N THR A 134 1.45 -17.05 5.01
CA THR A 134 2.59 -16.12 4.98
C THR A 134 2.17 -14.69 5.34
N HIS A 135 1.04 -14.23 4.80
CA HIS A 135 0.47 -12.91 5.08
C HIS A 135 0.09 -12.77 6.56
N VAL A 136 -0.56 -13.78 7.13
CA VAL A 136 -0.98 -13.82 8.54
C VAL A 136 0.23 -13.78 9.48
N LEU A 137 1.28 -14.55 9.19
CA LEU A 137 2.52 -14.52 9.97
C LEU A 137 3.18 -13.13 9.97
N SER A 138 3.17 -12.46 8.81
CA SER A 138 3.70 -11.10 8.69
C SER A 138 2.85 -10.08 9.47
N GLU A 139 1.52 -10.15 9.34
CA GLU A 139 0.56 -9.32 10.06
C GLU A 139 0.70 -9.48 11.58
N LEU A 140 0.71 -10.72 12.08
CA LEU A 140 0.92 -11.02 13.50
C LEU A 140 2.25 -10.45 14.00
N SER A 141 3.33 -10.61 13.23
CA SER A 141 4.65 -10.06 13.59
C SER A 141 4.59 -8.53 13.73
N ARG A 142 3.89 -7.86 12.82
CA ARG A 142 3.67 -6.40 12.84
C ARG A 142 2.85 -5.98 14.06
N ILE A 143 1.74 -6.65 14.33
CA ILE A 143 0.85 -6.37 15.46
C ILE A 143 1.60 -6.54 16.79
N LYS A 144 2.28 -7.69 16.96
CA LYS A 144 3.12 -7.97 18.13
C LYS A 144 4.22 -6.91 18.31
N GLY A 145 4.85 -6.47 17.22
CA GLY A 145 5.82 -5.38 17.24
C GLY A 145 5.23 -4.05 17.74
N ARG A 146 4.08 -3.63 17.21
CA ARG A 146 3.37 -2.40 17.62
C ARG A 146 2.96 -2.44 19.09
N VAL A 147 2.36 -3.54 19.54
CA VAL A 147 1.90 -3.72 20.93
C VAL A 147 3.07 -3.69 21.90
N ARG A 148 4.16 -4.44 21.61
CA ARG A 148 5.40 -4.40 22.41
C ARG A 148 5.96 -2.99 22.51
N HIS A 149 6.02 -2.26 21.39
CA HIS A 149 6.51 -0.88 21.39
C HIS A 149 5.68 0.03 22.30
N ARG A 150 4.35 0.00 22.21
CA ARG A 150 3.46 0.75 23.11
C ARG A 150 3.66 0.36 24.58
N SER A 151 3.82 -0.92 24.88
CA SER A 151 4.09 -1.40 26.24
C SER A 151 5.43 -0.90 26.78
N THR A 152 6.49 -0.88 25.96
CA THR A 152 7.79 -0.32 26.35
C THR A 152 7.72 1.20 26.59
N LEU A 153 7.02 1.94 25.73
CA LEU A 153 6.78 3.38 25.90
C LEU A 153 5.98 3.70 27.16
N LYS A 154 4.93 2.92 27.46
CA LYS A 154 4.15 3.05 28.71
C LYS A 154 5.04 2.80 29.94
N LYS A 155 5.95 1.82 29.90
CA LYS A 155 6.93 1.57 30.97
C LYS A 155 7.91 2.73 31.13
N LYS A 156 8.50 3.24 30.04
CA LYS A 156 9.40 4.42 30.07
C LYS A 156 8.72 5.66 30.68
N ARG A 157 7.47 5.95 30.27
CA ARG A 157 6.69 7.07 30.82
C ARG A 157 6.33 6.90 32.31
N LYS A 158 6.08 5.67 32.79
CA LYS A 158 5.86 5.41 34.22
C LYS A 158 7.15 5.62 35.03
N ILE A 159 8.29 5.19 34.49
CA ILE A 159 9.61 5.37 35.10
C ILE A 159 9.95 6.87 35.22
N GLU A 160 9.79 7.64 34.14
CA GLU A 160 10.00 9.11 34.14
C GLU A 160 9.10 9.84 35.15
N ARG A 161 7.83 9.42 35.31
CA ARG A 161 6.95 9.97 36.35
C ARG A 161 7.41 9.66 37.76
N CYS A 162 7.98 8.48 38.02
CA CYS A 162 8.52 8.11 39.33
C CYS A 162 9.80 8.87 39.68
N TYR A 163 10.63 9.22 38.69
CA TYR A 163 11.82 10.05 38.92
C TYR A 163 11.47 11.52 39.13
N ARG A 164 10.37 12.04 38.56
CA ARG A 164 9.87 13.40 38.85
C ARG A 164 9.22 13.57 40.22
N SER A 165 8.78 12.51 40.88
CA SER A 165 8.08 12.57 42.17
C SER A 165 8.96 12.26 43.39
N LYS A 166 10.25 12.00 43.19
CA LYS A 166 11.23 11.69 44.26
C LYS A 166 12.43 12.63 44.28
N SER A 167 12.21 13.94 44.15
CA SER A 167 13.26 14.93 44.47
C SER A 167 12.70 16.00 45.39
N PRO A 168 13.01 15.98 46.70
CA PRO A 168 13.08 17.19 47.50
C PRO A 168 14.42 17.90 47.21
N ASN A 169 14.30 19.16 46.78
CA ASN A 169 15.23 20.29 46.80
C ASN A 169 16.74 20.12 46.51
N GLU A 170 17.17 21.00 45.58
CA GLU A 170 18.47 21.68 45.47
C GLU A 170 19.67 20.78 45.13
N THR A 171 20.29 20.90 43.95
CA THR A 171 21.12 22.05 43.59
C THR A 171 21.29 22.13 42.07
N GLN A 172 21.33 23.36 41.57
CA GLN A 172 21.66 23.72 40.19
C GLN A 172 23.08 23.24 39.81
N GLN A 173 23.21 22.45 38.73
CA GLN A 173 24.06 22.74 37.56
C GLN A 173 23.91 21.63 36.49
N PRO A 174 24.15 21.95 35.21
CA PRO A 174 23.48 21.31 34.09
C PRO A 174 24.26 20.14 33.46
N ASP A 175 23.49 19.28 32.81
CA ASP A 175 23.76 18.46 31.61
C ASP A 175 25.23 18.22 31.21
N SER A 176 25.64 16.96 31.31
CA SER A 176 26.75 16.40 30.55
C SER A 176 26.27 15.13 29.85
N ASP A 177 25.46 15.32 28.80
CA ASP A 177 25.35 14.35 27.72
C ASP A 177 26.48 14.64 26.74
N PHE A 178 27.43 13.70 26.68
CA PHE A 178 28.52 13.67 25.74
C PHE A 178 27.94 13.49 24.32
N VAL A 179 27.70 14.60 23.62
CA VAL A 179 27.40 14.62 22.19
C VAL A 179 28.67 15.06 21.47
N GLU A 180 29.27 14.14 20.73
CA GLU A 180 30.36 14.42 19.80
C GLU A 180 29.79 15.18 18.59
N TYR A 181 29.94 16.51 18.60
CA TYR A 181 29.62 17.36 17.45
C TYR A 181 30.84 17.42 16.52
N ILE A 182 30.64 17.01 15.26
CA ILE A 182 31.54 17.39 14.17
C ILE A 182 31.14 18.81 13.74
N GLU A 183 32.01 19.76 14.06
CA GLU A 183 31.95 21.15 13.63
C GLU A 183 32.10 21.23 12.10
N MET A 184 31.09 21.74 11.40
CA MET A 184 31.31 22.39 10.11
C MET A 184 30.91 23.85 10.28
N GLN A 185 31.93 24.71 10.20
CA GLN A 185 31.81 26.15 10.11
C GLN A 185 30.93 26.52 8.92
N ASP A 186 29.89 27.30 9.19
CA ASP A 186 29.36 28.26 8.23
C ASP A 186 29.14 29.54 9.05
N ASP A 187 30.10 30.45 8.96
CA ASP A 187 29.97 31.82 9.48
C ASP A 187 29.34 32.74 8.42
N PRO A 188 28.77 33.88 8.85
CA PRO A 188 27.45 34.32 8.41
C PRO A 188 27.46 35.71 7.75
N GLU A 189 26.29 36.16 7.27
CA GLU A 189 25.86 37.57 7.20
C GLU A 189 24.32 37.53 6.97
N SER A 190 23.46 37.77 7.98
CA SER A 190 22.88 39.07 8.41
C SER A 190 22.05 39.75 7.31
N GLU A 191 20.81 40.24 7.47
CA GLU A 191 20.10 40.88 8.59
C GLU A 191 18.58 40.61 8.45
N GLN A 192 17.84 40.37 9.55
CA GLN A 192 16.78 41.21 10.15
C GLN A 192 15.74 41.79 9.13
N THR A 193 14.42 41.75 9.34
CA THR A 193 13.68 42.21 10.53
C THR A 193 12.21 41.78 10.47
N GLU A 194 11.69 41.41 11.64
CA GLU A 194 10.32 41.53 12.20
C GLU A 194 9.06 40.85 11.63
N GLU A 195 8.36 40.31 12.63
CA GLU A 195 7.02 39.76 12.67
C GLU A 195 5.93 40.78 12.28
N SER A 196 4.96 40.36 11.47
CA SER A 196 3.58 40.78 11.69
C SER A 196 2.55 39.79 11.13
N LYS A 197 1.71 39.33 12.06
CA LYS A 197 0.29 38.96 11.95
C LYS A 197 -0.24 38.41 10.61
N LEU A 198 -0.65 37.15 10.72
CA LEU A 198 -1.59 36.45 9.87
C LEU A 198 -2.84 37.30 9.52
N ASP A 199 -3.08 37.48 8.23
CA ASP A 199 -4.43 37.52 7.66
C ASP A 199 -4.42 36.75 6.33
N ILE A 200 -5.05 35.57 6.34
CA ILE A 200 -5.14 34.71 5.16
C ILE A 200 -6.30 35.20 4.31
N VAL A 201 -6.01 36.13 3.38
CA VAL A 201 -6.91 36.44 2.28
C VAL A 201 -6.70 35.39 1.18
N LYS A 202 -7.72 34.56 0.95
CA LYS A 202 -7.79 33.64 -0.20
C LYS A 202 -7.74 34.45 -1.50
N THR A 203 -6.58 34.50 -2.14
CA THR A 203 -6.47 34.93 -3.54
C THR A 203 -6.26 33.68 -4.41
N PHE A 204 -7.28 33.37 -5.20
CA PHE A 204 -7.14 32.43 -6.31
C PHE A 204 -6.40 33.15 -7.45
N VAL A 205 -5.21 32.66 -7.78
CA VAL A 205 -4.49 33.09 -8.98
C VAL A 205 -4.58 31.96 -10.02
N PRO A 206 -5.07 32.22 -11.24
CA PRO A 206 -5.13 31.22 -12.29
C PRO A 206 -3.72 30.97 -12.84
N VAL A 207 -3.33 29.70 -12.91
CA VAL A 207 -2.06 29.26 -13.50
C VAL A 207 -2.22 29.27 -15.02
N THR A 208 -1.62 30.25 -15.68
CA THR A 208 -1.35 30.20 -17.13
C THR A 208 -0.05 29.44 -17.37
N TYR A 209 -0.08 28.47 -18.28
CA TYR A 209 1.13 27.85 -18.81
C TYR A 209 1.61 28.69 -20.01
N ALA A 210 2.88 29.07 -20.00
CA ALA A 210 3.53 29.58 -21.19
C ALA A 210 3.67 28.44 -22.21
N GLU A 211 2.95 28.54 -23.31
CA GLU A 211 3.30 27.88 -24.56
C GLU A 211 4.45 28.65 -25.23
N ASP A 212 5.36 27.89 -25.81
CA ASP A 212 6.33 28.18 -26.88
C ASP A 212 7.74 27.73 -26.49
N THR A 213 8.29 26.73 -27.16
CA THR A 213 8.85 26.96 -28.50
C THR A 213 8.84 25.69 -29.33
N LYS A 214 8.29 25.82 -30.55
CA LYS A 214 8.52 24.91 -31.67
C LYS A 214 9.86 25.26 -32.31
N GLU A 215 10.78 24.31 -32.41
CA GLU A 215 11.80 24.27 -33.47
C GLU A 215 12.07 22.83 -33.91
N SER A 216 11.36 22.49 -35.00
CA SER A 216 11.65 21.62 -36.15
C SER A 216 12.98 20.85 -36.27
N LEU A 217 12.81 19.51 -36.38
CA LEU A 217 13.33 18.55 -37.39
C LEU A 217 14.84 18.34 -37.59
N ASN A 218 15.31 17.13 -37.21
CA ASN A 218 15.80 16.06 -38.10
C ASN A 218 16.90 15.23 -37.41
N SER A 219 16.65 13.94 -37.15
CA SER A 219 17.56 12.85 -37.53
C SER A 219 16.99 11.50 -37.12
N THR A 220 16.53 10.78 -38.13
CA THR A 220 16.73 9.34 -38.37
C THR A 220 16.55 8.42 -37.16
N GLU A 221 15.35 7.86 -37.07
CA GLU A 221 15.08 6.59 -36.41
C GLU A 221 16.05 5.50 -36.92
N PRO A 222 16.57 4.65 -36.03
CA PRO A 222 16.65 3.23 -36.33
C PRO A 222 15.41 2.58 -35.72
N GLU A 223 14.52 2.12 -36.59
CA GLU A 223 13.62 1.03 -36.28
C GLU A 223 14.46 -0.14 -35.75
N THR A 224 14.35 -0.40 -34.45
CA THR A 224 14.66 -1.71 -33.91
C THR A 224 13.38 -2.24 -33.31
N ASP A 225 12.76 -3.15 -34.08
CA ASP A 225 11.79 -4.11 -33.62
C ASP A 225 12.36 -4.88 -32.42
N PHE A 226 12.12 -4.35 -31.22
CA PHE A 226 12.09 -5.12 -29.99
C PHE A 226 10.65 -5.13 -29.52
N LEU A 227 9.93 -6.18 -29.92
CA LEU A 227 8.71 -6.61 -29.27
C LEU A 227 9.08 -7.08 -27.85
N ASP A 228 9.25 -6.14 -26.92
CA ASP A 228 9.40 -6.43 -25.50
C ASP A 228 8.00 -6.59 -24.89
N ASP A 229 7.56 -7.84 -24.76
CA ASP A 229 6.38 -8.29 -24.02
C ASP A 229 6.49 -8.05 -22.48
N ASP A 230 7.53 -7.35 -22.02
CA ASP A 230 7.82 -7.02 -20.60
C ASP A 230 7.34 -5.60 -20.18
N GLU A 231 6.68 -4.85 -21.06
CA GLU A 231 6.32 -3.42 -20.92
C GLU A 231 5.41 -3.03 -19.73
N ASP A 232 4.86 -4.00 -19.00
CA ASP A 232 3.92 -3.80 -17.88
C ASP A 232 4.53 -3.94 -16.48
N TYR A 233 5.80 -4.37 -16.36
CA TYR A 233 6.47 -4.44 -15.05
C TYR A 233 7.06 -3.08 -14.66
N PHE A 234 6.69 -2.56 -13.49
CA PHE A 234 7.21 -1.28 -12.99
C PHE A 234 8.67 -1.41 -12.55
N THR A 235 9.52 -0.51 -13.04
CA THR A 235 10.89 -0.33 -12.58
C THR A 235 11.07 1.04 -11.92
N PRO A 236 11.94 1.17 -10.90
CA PRO A 236 12.20 2.45 -10.26
C PRO A 236 12.69 3.51 -11.25
N ILE A 237 12.16 4.72 -11.14
CA ILE A 237 12.44 5.86 -12.01
C ILE A 237 13.89 6.31 -11.82
N ASN A 238 14.68 6.25 -12.89
CA ASN A 238 16.10 6.57 -12.85
C ASN A 238 16.39 8.00 -13.34
N ASP A 239 15.69 8.45 -14.38
CA ASP A 239 15.89 9.77 -14.97
C ASP A 239 14.57 10.50 -15.29
N GLN A 240 14.69 11.70 -15.88
CA GLN A 240 13.53 12.51 -16.25
C GLN A 240 12.74 11.90 -17.42
N ARG A 241 13.37 11.13 -18.31
CA ARG A 241 12.68 10.47 -19.43
C ARG A 241 11.80 9.32 -18.92
N ASP A 242 12.31 8.54 -17.97
CA ASP A 242 11.55 7.52 -17.26
C ASP A 242 10.34 8.13 -16.56
N LEU A 243 10.54 9.25 -15.85
CA LEU A 243 9.45 9.95 -15.19
C LEU A 243 8.35 10.35 -16.18
N MET A 244 8.72 10.88 -17.35
CA MET A 244 7.76 11.29 -18.38
C MET A 244 6.97 10.10 -18.91
N LYS A 245 7.64 9.00 -19.27
CA LYS A 245 7.01 7.76 -19.74
C LYS A 245 6.03 7.19 -18.70
N VAL A 246 6.46 7.11 -17.44
CA VAL A 246 5.61 6.62 -16.35
C VAL A 246 4.41 7.55 -16.13
N CYS A 247 4.61 8.88 -16.15
CA CYS A 247 3.51 9.83 -16.00
C CYS A 247 2.50 9.72 -17.14
N GLU A 248 2.96 9.53 -18.37
CA GLU A 248 2.12 9.31 -19.53
C GLU A 248 1.32 8.01 -19.42
N LYS A 249 1.97 6.89 -19.09
CA LYS A 249 1.29 5.60 -18.83
C LYS A 249 0.26 5.72 -17.71
N ILE A 250 0.56 6.41 -16.60
CA ILE A 250 -0.39 6.65 -15.50
C ILE A 250 -1.64 7.43 -15.97
N ARG A 251 -1.46 8.41 -16.86
CA ARG A 251 -2.57 9.23 -17.38
C ARG A 251 -3.41 8.52 -18.42
N LEU A 252 -2.77 7.79 -19.33
CA LEU A 252 -3.42 7.20 -20.51
C LEU A 252 -3.90 5.77 -20.30
N LYS A 253 -3.30 5.00 -19.38
CA LYS A 253 -3.56 3.56 -19.19
C LYS A 253 -3.98 3.26 -17.74
N PRO A 254 -5.29 3.23 -17.41
CA PRO A 254 -5.77 2.85 -16.09
C PRO A 254 -5.38 1.43 -15.65
N SER A 255 -5.28 0.50 -16.62
CA SER A 255 -4.82 -0.88 -16.39
C SER A 255 -3.38 -0.93 -15.87
N TYR A 256 -2.49 -0.13 -16.45
CA TYR A 256 -1.10 0.02 -16.00
C TYR A 256 -1.05 0.49 -14.55
N LEU A 257 -1.74 1.60 -14.22
CA LEU A 257 -1.75 2.12 -12.84
C LEU A 257 -2.27 1.08 -11.83
N LYS A 258 -3.29 0.30 -12.21
CA LYS A 258 -3.81 -0.80 -11.38
C LYS A 258 -2.76 -1.90 -11.20
N SER A 259 -2.05 -2.27 -12.26
CA SER A 259 -0.97 -3.26 -12.24
C SER A 259 0.18 -2.81 -11.33
N VAL A 260 0.70 -1.59 -11.53
CA VAL A 260 1.81 -1.03 -10.75
C VAL A 260 1.48 -0.96 -9.25
N ARG A 261 0.27 -0.49 -8.90
CA ARG A 261 -0.17 -0.46 -7.49
C ARG A 261 -0.21 -1.87 -6.88
N LYS A 262 -0.69 -2.86 -7.64
CA LYS A 262 -0.74 -4.26 -7.20
C LYS A 262 0.68 -4.82 -7.04
N GLN A 263 1.55 -4.59 -8.02
CA GLN A 263 2.95 -5.00 -7.99
C GLN A 263 3.67 -4.46 -6.74
N LEU A 264 3.63 -3.14 -6.51
CA LEU A 264 4.36 -2.51 -5.40
C LEU A 264 3.75 -2.85 -4.02
N PHE A 265 2.46 -3.14 -3.97
CA PHE A 265 1.80 -3.65 -2.77
C PHE A 265 2.23 -5.09 -2.43
N HIS A 266 2.51 -5.94 -3.41
CA HIS A 266 2.92 -7.32 -3.17
C HIS A 266 4.45 -7.52 -3.09
N ALA A 267 5.22 -6.72 -3.82
CA ALA A 267 6.68 -6.88 -3.92
C ALA A 267 7.44 -6.43 -2.65
N THR A 268 6.80 -5.66 -1.77
CA THR A 268 7.44 -5.16 -0.55
C THR A 268 7.10 -6.04 0.66
N ALA A 269 8.11 -6.33 1.48
CA ALA A 269 7.96 -7.18 2.67
C ALA A 269 6.88 -6.61 3.61
N GLY A 270 5.72 -7.26 3.66
CA GLY A 270 4.55 -6.84 4.44
C GLY A 270 3.71 -5.72 3.81
N GLY A 271 3.82 -5.50 2.49
CA GLY A 271 3.03 -4.53 1.75
C GLY A 271 3.36 -3.07 2.02
N ASN A 272 4.49 -2.78 2.68
CA ASN A 272 4.93 -1.43 2.98
C ASN A 272 5.91 -0.90 1.93
N ILE A 273 5.36 -0.14 0.99
CA ILE A 273 6.12 0.57 -0.05
C ILE A 273 7.08 1.61 0.54
N LYS A 274 8.25 1.79 -0.08
CA LYS A 274 9.22 2.84 0.24
C LYS A 274 9.49 3.71 -0.98
N LEU A 275 10.09 4.88 -0.77
CA LEU A 275 10.49 5.79 -1.86
C LEU A 275 11.54 5.17 -2.78
N ASP A 276 12.40 4.27 -2.29
CA ASP A 276 13.40 3.59 -3.14
C ASP A 276 12.81 2.53 -4.08
N ASP A 277 11.55 2.13 -3.87
CA ASP A 277 10.80 1.28 -4.81
C ASP A 277 10.27 2.08 -6.01
N LEU A 278 10.05 3.39 -5.87
CA LEU A 278 9.58 4.26 -6.94
C LEU A 278 10.69 5.02 -7.66
N PHE A 279 11.72 5.42 -6.91
CA PHE A 279 12.72 6.37 -7.39
C PHE A 279 14.11 5.86 -7.03
N THR A 280 15.02 5.91 -7.99
CA THR A 280 16.42 5.62 -7.70
C THR A 280 17.05 6.70 -6.81
N LEU A 281 18.14 6.35 -6.14
CA LEU A 281 18.93 7.29 -5.33
C LEU A 281 19.46 8.46 -6.16
N ASN A 282 19.76 8.24 -7.44
CA ASN A 282 20.26 9.30 -8.31
C ASN A 282 19.16 10.29 -8.65
N PHE A 283 17.98 9.79 -9.00
CA PHE A 283 16.81 10.61 -9.29
C PHE A 283 16.41 11.48 -8.09
N ILE A 284 16.32 10.88 -6.89
CA ILE A 284 15.80 11.59 -5.70
C ILE A 284 16.75 12.69 -5.16
N ALA A 285 18.01 12.70 -5.59
CA ALA A 285 19.04 13.59 -5.06
C ALA A 285 18.69 15.09 -5.20
N ASP A 286 17.95 15.42 -6.25
CA ASP A 286 17.51 16.78 -6.56
C ASP A 286 16.13 17.13 -6.04
N TYR A 287 15.52 16.23 -5.28
CA TYR A 287 14.19 16.41 -4.73
C TYR A 287 14.21 16.55 -3.20
N ASN A 288 13.25 17.29 -2.66
CA ASN A 288 12.81 17.21 -1.27
C ASN A 288 11.27 17.26 -1.24
N MET A 289 10.65 17.16 -0.07
CA MET A 289 9.18 17.10 0.00
C MET A 289 8.52 18.37 -0.53
N THR A 290 9.00 19.54 -0.14
CA THR A 290 8.33 20.83 -0.33
C THR A 290 8.79 21.62 -1.55
N GLY A 291 9.98 21.35 -2.09
CA GLY A 291 10.60 22.09 -3.19
C GLY A 291 11.39 23.33 -2.75
N VAL A 292 11.84 23.39 -1.50
CA VAL A 292 12.61 24.54 -0.96
C VAL A 292 14.11 24.37 -1.18
N GLN A 293 14.90 25.44 -1.00
CA GLN A 293 16.37 25.44 -1.10
C GLN A 293 16.90 24.97 -2.46
N GLY A 294 16.28 25.43 -3.56
CA GLY A 294 16.70 25.11 -4.93
C GLY A 294 16.46 23.64 -5.35
N LYS A 295 15.76 22.85 -4.52
CA LYS A 295 15.40 21.45 -4.82
C LYS A 295 13.99 21.36 -5.40
N LYS A 296 13.74 20.32 -6.20
CA LYS A 296 12.42 20.04 -6.79
C LYS A 296 11.47 19.42 -5.75
N SER A 297 10.17 19.68 -5.88
CA SER A 297 9.17 19.14 -4.95
C SER A 297 8.76 17.72 -5.34
N LEU A 298 8.98 16.76 -4.44
CA LEU A 298 8.54 15.37 -4.57
C LEU A 298 7.01 15.25 -4.49
N ARG A 299 6.36 16.08 -3.67
CA ARG A 299 4.88 16.10 -3.52
C ARG A 299 4.17 16.36 -4.85
N LYS A 300 4.80 17.09 -5.76
CA LYS A 300 4.24 17.43 -7.08
C LYS A 300 4.41 16.31 -8.12
N LEU A 301 5.18 15.27 -7.83
CA LEU A 301 5.35 14.16 -8.78
C LEU A 301 4.12 13.26 -8.81
N LEU A 302 3.65 12.97 -10.03
CA LEU A 302 2.48 12.11 -10.24
C LEU A 302 2.69 10.69 -9.67
N PRO A 303 3.85 10.02 -9.86
CA PRO A 303 4.09 8.71 -9.24
C PRO A 303 4.03 8.76 -7.71
N TYR A 304 4.52 9.83 -7.08
CA TYR A 304 4.41 9.99 -5.63
C TYR A 304 2.95 10.06 -5.17
N SER A 305 2.14 10.92 -5.79
CA SER A 305 0.75 11.14 -5.37
C SER A 305 -0.19 9.99 -5.73
N THR A 306 0.00 9.37 -6.90
CA THR A 306 -0.92 8.35 -7.44
C THR A 306 -0.52 6.92 -7.07
N ILE A 307 0.75 6.65 -6.74
CA ILE A 307 1.22 5.33 -6.37
C ILE A 307 1.58 5.32 -4.89
N TYR A 308 2.65 6.01 -4.48
CA TYR A 308 3.17 5.93 -3.11
C TYR A 308 2.15 6.38 -2.06
N LEU A 309 1.60 7.58 -2.21
CA LEU A 309 0.60 8.12 -1.30
C LEU A 309 -0.69 7.28 -1.31
N PHE A 310 -1.11 6.80 -2.47
CA PHE A 310 -2.28 5.93 -2.59
C PHE A 310 -2.08 4.62 -1.82
N VAL A 311 -0.96 3.93 -2.06
CA VAL A 311 -0.64 2.65 -1.41
C VAL A 311 -0.51 2.84 0.10
N LYS A 312 0.22 3.87 0.56
CA LYS A 312 0.36 4.16 1.99
C LYS A 312 -0.98 4.51 2.67
N LYS A 313 -1.86 5.26 2.00
CA LYS A 313 -3.22 5.51 2.48
C LYS A 313 -4.03 4.21 2.59
N LYS A 314 -3.87 3.29 1.62
CA LYS A 314 -4.52 1.97 1.65
C LYS A 314 -4.04 1.09 2.79
N LEU A 315 -2.81 1.28 3.27
CA LEU A 315 -2.28 0.62 4.48
C LEU A 315 -2.81 1.24 5.79
N GLY A 316 -3.73 2.20 5.73
CA GLY A 316 -4.32 2.84 6.92
C GLY A 316 -3.42 3.91 7.56
N ILE A 317 -2.36 4.35 6.88
CA ILE A 317 -1.45 5.36 7.43
C ILE A 317 -2.06 6.77 7.21
N PRO A 318 -2.20 7.59 8.27
CA PRO A 318 -2.66 8.97 8.15
C PRO A 318 -1.76 9.80 7.24
N VAL A 319 -2.33 10.72 6.46
CA VAL A 319 -1.58 11.52 5.46
C VAL A 319 -0.38 12.24 6.06
N HIS A 320 -0.54 12.82 7.25
CA HIS A 320 0.54 13.49 7.95
C HIS A 320 1.71 12.52 8.25
N ASP A 321 1.40 11.32 8.72
CA ASP A 321 2.41 10.29 9.02
C ASP A 321 3.09 9.78 7.75
N ILE A 322 2.37 9.71 6.63
CA ILE A 322 2.96 9.36 5.32
C ILE A 322 4.01 10.40 4.91
N GLU A 323 3.72 11.69 5.10
CA GLU A 323 4.65 12.77 4.77
C GLU A 323 5.89 12.75 5.68
N VAL A 324 5.71 12.46 6.97
CA VAL A 324 6.82 12.28 7.92
C VAL A 324 7.68 11.08 7.52
N GLN A 325 7.06 9.95 7.18
CA GLN A 325 7.77 8.76 6.70
C GLN A 325 8.54 9.05 5.41
N ALA A 326 7.89 9.67 4.41
CA ALA A 326 8.54 10.05 3.15
C ALA A 326 9.74 10.98 3.37
N THR A 327 9.63 11.92 4.31
CA THR A 327 10.74 12.81 4.68
C THR A 327 11.91 12.02 5.26
N ASN A 328 11.64 11.09 6.16
CA ASN A 328 12.67 10.26 6.79
C ASN A 328 13.33 9.30 5.79
N GLU A 329 12.54 8.67 4.92
CA GLU A 329 13.04 7.80 3.84
C GLU A 329 13.93 8.59 2.88
N LEU A 330 13.53 9.81 2.50
CA LEU A 330 14.32 10.69 1.63
C LEU A 330 15.65 11.11 2.28
N LYS A 331 15.65 11.41 3.59
CA LYS A 331 16.88 11.66 4.35
C LYS A 331 17.81 10.43 4.35
N GLN A 332 17.26 9.24 4.60
CA GLN A 332 18.02 7.99 4.59
C GLN A 332 18.59 7.68 3.20
N MET A 333 17.82 7.88 2.13
CA MET A 333 18.28 7.72 0.75
C MET A 333 19.46 8.66 0.46
N LYS A 334 19.34 9.94 0.82
CA LYS A 334 20.43 10.93 0.63
C LYS A 334 21.67 10.59 1.44
N HIS A 335 21.51 10.17 2.69
CA HIS A 335 22.62 9.74 3.53
C HIS A 335 23.34 8.52 2.93
N ARG A 336 22.59 7.50 2.46
CA ARG A 336 23.16 6.35 1.74
C ARG A 336 23.94 6.77 0.49
N GLN A 337 23.41 7.74 -0.27
CA GLN A 337 24.09 8.26 -1.46
C GLN A 337 25.38 9.00 -1.11
N PHE A 338 25.37 9.82 -0.06
CA PHE A 338 26.56 10.51 0.44
C PHE A 338 27.63 9.50 0.88
N GLN A 339 27.25 8.50 1.68
CA GLN A 339 28.16 7.46 2.15
C GLN A 339 28.81 6.70 0.98
N ARG A 340 28.03 6.32 -0.05
CA ARG A 340 28.56 5.69 -1.27
C ARG A 340 29.60 6.57 -1.98
N LYS A 341 29.34 7.87 -2.10
CA LYS A 341 30.29 8.82 -2.71
C LYS A 341 31.56 8.96 -1.86
N TYR A 342 31.41 9.02 -0.55
CA TYR A 342 32.53 9.08 0.39
C TYR A 342 33.43 7.84 0.32
N ASP A 343 32.82 6.64 0.39
CA ASP A 343 33.54 5.37 0.31
C ASP A 343 34.24 5.18 -1.04
N SER A 344 33.59 5.60 -2.13
CA SER A 344 34.19 5.58 -3.48
C SER A 344 35.42 6.50 -3.54
N LYS A 345 35.32 7.74 -3.03
CA LYS A 345 36.48 8.65 -2.94
C LYS A 345 37.60 8.08 -2.08
N LYS A 346 37.27 7.42 -0.96
CA LYS A 346 38.25 6.77 -0.07
C LYS A 346 38.97 5.61 -0.77
N ARG A 347 38.24 4.77 -1.50
CA ARG A 347 38.81 3.68 -2.31
C ARG A 347 39.72 4.20 -3.42
N LEU A 348 39.31 5.25 -4.13
CA LEU A 348 40.11 5.88 -5.18
C LEU A 348 41.43 6.43 -4.63
N LYS A 349 41.39 7.09 -3.46
CA LYS A 349 42.59 7.56 -2.77
C LYS A 349 43.52 6.41 -2.35
N HIS A 350 42.96 5.30 -1.87
CA HIS A 350 43.75 4.11 -1.53
C HIS A 350 44.41 3.47 -2.76
N LEU A 351 43.68 3.35 -3.89
CA LEU A 351 44.24 2.82 -5.15
C LEU A 351 45.38 3.71 -5.67
N TYR A 352 45.18 5.02 -5.71
CA TYR A 352 46.20 5.98 -6.14
C TYR A 352 47.45 5.95 -5.25
N ASN A 353 47.28 5.78 -3.93
CA ASN A 353 48.42 5.64 -3.01
C ASN A 353 49.11 4.27 -3.11
N LYS A 354 48.40 3.22 -3.53
CA LYS A 354 48.96 1.89 -3.75
C LYS A 354 49.76 1.81 -5.06
N GLU A 355 49.27 2.44 -6.13
CA GLU A 355 50.02 2.59 -7.39
C GLU A 355 51.29 3.44 -7.21
N LYS A 356 51.32 4.39 -6.28
CA LYS A 356 52.53 5.12 -5.90
C LYS A 356 53.50 4.34 -5.00
N GLN A 357 53.10 3.18 -4.48
CA GLN A 357 53.89 2.33 -3.58
C GLN A 357 54.41 1.05 -4.25
N GLU A 358 54.16 0.80 -5.54
CA GLU A 358 54.92 -0.18 -6.33
C GLU A 358 56.15 0.53 -6.92
N PRO A 359 57.37 0.36 -6.37
CA PRO A 359 58.57 0.82 -7.03
C PRO A 359 59.03 -0.23 -8.04
N GLU A 360 59.61 0.28 -9.12
CA GLU A 360 60.42 -0.41 -10.11
C GLU A 360 61.43 -1.37 -9.46
N ASP A 361 61.08 -2.65 -9.35
CA ASP A 361 62.01 -3.71 -8.93
C ASP A 361 62.33 -4.64 -10.09
N LYS A 362 62.77 -4.07 -11.22
CA LYS A 362 63.57 -4.75 -12.26
C LYS A 362 64.40 -3.71 -13.01
N ASP A 363 65.62 -3.48 -12.52
CA ASP A 363 66.83 -3.34 -13.33
C ASP A 363 68.04 -3.19 -12.40
N LYS A 364 68.48 -4.31 -11.81
CA LYS A 364 69.88 -4.45 -11.43
C LYS A 364 70.62 -4.96 -12.65
N VAL A 365 71.17 -4.04 -13.42
CA VAL A 365 72.25 -4.33 -14.35
C VAL A 365 73.48 -4.66 -13.50
N ASP A 366 73.96 -5.89 -13.67
CA ASP A 366 75.28 -6.32 -13.24
C ASP A 366 76.34 -5.44 -13.93
N GLU A 367 77.00 -4.57 -13.18
CA GLU A 367 78.32 -4.06 -13.55
C GLU A 367 79.36 -4.76 -12.65
N SER A 368 79.86 -5.89 -13.15
CA SER A 368 81.15 -6.43 -12.73
C SER A 368 82.24 -5.77 -13.56
N ASN A 369 83.11 -5.02 -12.88
CA ASN A 369 84.46 -4.69 -13.33
C ASN A 369 85.45 -5.19 -12.28
#